data_AF-A0A3S0F0F6-F1
#
_entry.id   AF-A0A3S0F0F6-F1
#
_cell.length_a   1.000
_cell.length_b   1.000
_cell.length_c   1.000
_cell.angle_alpha   90.00
_cell.angle_beta   90.00
_cell.angle_gamma   90.00
#
_symmetry.space_group_name_H-M   'P 1'
#
loop_
_entity.id
_entity.type
_entity.pdbx_description
1 polymer ?
#
loop_
_entity_poly.entity_id
_entity_poly.type
_entity_poly.pdbx_seq_one_letter_code
_entity_poly.pdbx_strand_id
1 'polypeptide(L)'
;MKRLLPAMAALVLLASIACTGHAADDKKDSAKRLQQMLRKVEQEKAQLSQQKTAAENGLKEAQDKLEASQRKASGLGAKATALGRELEALKADQEKLSAKLAETEKQLADTMATLRSTEAAKRDLEATGERQRDTITTCEGKNVKLYRYGTELLQAYQGKGCASSLLQSEPLTGLKRVEIENLVEDYRDKLDEQKVAPSREGLASAPGK
;
A
#
# COMPACT_ATOMS: atom_id res chain seq x y z
N MET A 1 -44.69 48.50 19.48
CA MET A 1 -45.23 48.94 20.78
C MET A 1 -44.79 50.39 20.97
N LYS A 2 -45.71 51.37 20.84
CA LYS A 2 -46.31 52.12 21.98
C LYS A 2 -45.22 52.67 22.93
N ARG A 3 -45.09 53.96 23.26
CA ARG A 3 -46.00 55.12 23.24
C ARG A 3 -45.27 56.33 23.89
N LEU A 4 -45.71 57.55 23.54
CA LEU A 4 -45.78 58.80 24.34
C LEU A 4 -44.52 59.65 24.73
N LEU A 5 -44.39 60.81 24.05
CA LEU A 5 -44.27 62.16 24.66
C LEU A 5 -45.55 62.50 25.48
N PRO A 6 -45.67 63.59 26.29
CA PRO A 6 -44.75 64.69 26.66
C PRO A 6 -44.77 65.04 28.17
N ALA A 7 -43.85 65.88 28.66
CA ALA A 7 -44.01 66.57 29.96
C ALA A 7 -44.07 68.08 29.72
N MET A 8 -45.29 68.62 29.88
CA MET A 8 -45.63 70.04 29.81
C MET A 8 -44.84 70.86 30.84
N ALA A 9 -44.12 71.84 30.31
CA ALA A 9 -43.73 73.04 31.03
C ALA A 9 -44.93 74.02 31.10
N ALA A 10 -44.85 74.94 32.06
CA ALA A 10 -45.65 76.16 32.23
C ALA A 10 -46.99 76.02 32.99
N LEU A 11 -46.91 76.17 34.31
CA LEU A 11 -47.96 76.82 35.08
C LEU A 11 -47.30 77.95 35.91
N VAL A 12 -47.35 79.16 35.38
CA VAL A 12 -47.05 80.41 36.11
C VAL A 12 -48.29 81.26 36.01
N LEU A 13 -48.92 81.52 37.16
CA LEU A 13 -49.53 82.77 37.63
C LEU A 13 -50.61 82.42 38.67
N LEU A 14 -50.42 82.85 39.91
CA LEU A 14 -51.13 84.01 40.47
C LEU A 14 -50.71 84.20 41.93
N ALA A 15 -50.02 85.32 42.17
CA ALA A 15 -49.67 85.84 43.48
C ALA A 15 -50.63 87.00 43.79
N SER A 16 -51.22 86.99 44.99
CA SER A 16 -51.89 88.07 45.78
C SER A 16 -52.58 87.33 46.95
N ILE A 17 -52.48 87.63 48.25
CA ILE A 17 -52.54 88.89 49.02
C ILE A 17 -51.99 88.65 50.45
N ALA A 18 -51.14 89.60 50.91
CA ALA A 18 -50.88 90.18 52.25
C ALA A 18 -50.96 89.45 53.62
N CYS A 19 -50.19 90.05 54.57
CA CYS A 19 -50.09 89.88 56.04
C CYS A 19 -49.17 88.74 56.54
N THR A 20 -48.22 88.88 57.46
CA THR A 20 -47.79 89.92 58.42
C THR A 20 -46.32 89.62 58.82
N GLY A 21 -45.57 90.62 59.31
CA GLY A 21 -44.10 90.61 59.36
C GLY A 21 -43.39 89.50 60.15
N HIS A 22 -42.22 89.09 59.64
CA HIS A 22 -41.00 88.53 60.27
C HIS A 22 -39.86 88.59 59.23
N ALA A 23 -39.27 89.76 58.92
CA ALA A 23 -38.44 89.92 57.71
C ALA A 23 -36.91 89.79 57.90
N ALA A 24 -36.41 89.44 59.10
CA ALA A 24 -34.97 89.34 59.37
C ALA A 24 -34.45 87.92 59.67
N ASP A 25 -35.20 87.06 60.38
CA ASP A 25 -34.78 85.68 60.71
C ASP A 25 -35.03 84.67 59.56
N ASP A 26 -36.11 84.82 58.80
CA ASP A 26 -36.44 83.93 57.67
C ASP A 26 -35.39 83.95 56.54
N LYS A 27 -34.67 85.06 56.37
CA LYS A 27 -33.58 85.19 55.39
C LYS A 27 -32.33 84.42 55.79
N LYS A 28 -32.07 84.27 57.10
CA LYS A 28 -30.89 83.57 57.63
C LYS A 28 -31.09 82.05 57.59
N ASP A 29 -32.31 81.56 57.82
CA ASP A 29 -32.62 80.13 57.77
C ASP A 29 -32.85 79.61 56.34
N SER A 30 -33.37 80.44 55.42
CA SER A 30 -33.38 80.11 53.99
C SER A 30 -31.98 80.05 53.37
N ALA A 31 -31.07 80.94 53.77
CA ALA A 31 -29.67 80.91 53.34
C ALA A 31 -28.93 79.65 53.81
N LYS A 32 -29.15 79.20 55.06
CA LYS A 32 -28.56 77.94 55.58
C LYS A 32 -29.09 76.70 54.83
N ARG A 33 -30.39 76.65 54.52
CA ARG A 33 -30.99 75.54 53.75
C ARG A 33 -30.42 75.49 52.32
N LEU A 34 -30.24 76.64 51.68
CA LEU A 34 -29.61 76.72 50.36
C LEU A 34 -28.15 76.26 50.40
N GLN A 35 -27.40 76.63 51.44
CA GLN A 35 -26.02 76.17 51.64
C GLN A 35 -25.93 74.65 51.88
N GLN A 36 -26.87 74.07 52.62
CA GLN A 36 -26.97 72.61 52.80
C GLN A 36 -27.33 71.89 51.50
N MET A 37 -28.23 72.45 50.68
CA MET A 37 -28.55 71.90 49.35
C MET A 37 -27.35 71.98 48.41
N LEU A 38 -26.60 73.09 48.40
CA LEU A 38 -25.38 73.22 47.58
C LEU A 38 -24.35 72.14 47.95
N ARG A 39 -24.10 71.92 49.24
CA ARG A 39 -23.19 70.84 49.69
C ARG A 39 -23.66 69.45 49.26
N LYS A 40 -24.97 69.18 49.33
CA LYS A 40 -25.55 67.90 48.90
C LYS A 40 -25.37 67.70 47.40
N VAL A 41 -25.63 68.73 46.59
CA VAL A 41 -25.45 68.70 45.13
C VAL A 41 -23.97 68.57 44.75
N GLU A 42 -23.05 69.23 45.47
CA GLU A 42 -21.61 69.07 45.27
C GLU A 42 -21.15 67.64 45.60
N GLN A 43 -21.65 67.04 46.68
CA GLN A 43 -21.37 65.66 47.05
C GLN A 43 -21.93 64.67 46.02
N GLU A 44 -23.18 64.86 45.58
CA GLU A 44 -23.80 64.03 44.52
C GLU A 44 -23.05 64.17 43.20
N LYS A 45 -22.60 65.37 42.83
CA LYS A 45 -21.76 65.61 41.64
C LYS A 45 -20.41 64.90 41.75
N ALA A 46 -19.76 64.96 42.92
CA ALA A 46 -18.51 64.25 43.16
C ALA A 46 -18.69 62.72 43.07
N GLN A 47 -19.78 62.19 43.67
CA GLN A 47 -20.11 60.77 43.63
C GLN A 47 -20.44 60.30 42.21
N LEU A 48 -21.24 61.05 41.46
CA LEU A 48 -21.55 60.76 40.06
C LEU A 48 -20.32 60.85 39.17
N SER A 49 -19.43 61.83 39.41
CA SER A 49 -18.16 61.91 38.69
C SER A 49 -17.28 60.70 38.96
N GLN A 50 -17.18 60.25 40.22
CA GLN A 50 -16.42 59.06 40.59
C GLN A 50 -17.01 57.78 39.97
N GLN A 51 -18.35 57.64 40.01
CA GLN A 51 -19.04 56.51 39.38
C GLN A 51 -18.86 56.50 37.86
N LYS A 52 -18.90 57.67 37.21
CA LYS A 52 -18.66 57.80 35.78
C LYS A 52 -17.23 57.35 35.42
N THR A 53 -16.22 57.83 36.14
CA THR A 53 -14.82 57.42 35.92
C THR A 53 -14.63 55.92 36.19
N ALA A 54 -15.25 55.38 37.24
CA ALA A 54 -15.20 53.94 37.52
C ALA A 54 -15.87 53.11 36.43
N ALA A 55 -17.02 53.56 35.90
CA ALA A 55 -17.73 52.90 34.81
C ALA A 55 -16.94 53.00 33.48
N GLU A 56 -16.33 54.14 33.17
CA GLU A 56 -15.48 54.32 31.98
C GLU A 56 -14.24 53.42 32.04
N ASN A 57 -13.59 53.32 33.20
CA ASN A 57 -12.46 52.40 33.40
C ASN A 57 -12.89 50.93 33.28
N GLY A 58 -14.04 50.56 33.88
CA GLY A 58 -14.58 49.20 33.77
C GLY A 58 -15.00 48.83 32.34
N LEU A 59 -15.57 49.78 31.58
CA LEU A 59 -15.88 49.59 30.17
C LEU A 59 -14.61 49.36 29.35
N LYS A 60 -13.57 50.15 29.58
CA LYS A 60 -12.28 50.00 28.90
C LYS A 60 -11.63 48.64 29.21
N GLU A 61 -11.60 48.23 30.48
CA GLU A 61 -11.05 46.93 30.87
C GLU A 61 -11.85 45.76 30.27
N ALA A 62 -13.18 45.87 30.21
CA ALA A 62 -14.04 44.88 29.57
C ALA A 62 -13.81 44.82 28.05
N GLN A 63 -13.63 45.97 27.39
CA GLN A 63 -13.29 46.06 25.97
C GLN A 63 -11.92 45.41 25.69
N ASP A 64 -10.90 45.73 26.48
CA ASP A 64 -9.55 45.14 26.35
C ASP A 64 -9.59 43.61 26.53
N LYS A 65 -10.35 43.11 27.51
CA LYS A 65 -10.54 41.67 27.73
C LYS A 65 -11.31 41.01 26.58
N LEU A 66 -12.34 41.66 26.04
CA LEU A 66 -13.12 41.16 24.91
C LEU A 66 -12.25 41.05 23.67
N GLU A 67 -11.47 42.09 23.35
CA GLU A 67 -10.54 42.06 22.23
C GLU A 67 -9.48 40.98 22.40
N ALA A 68 -8.89 40.84 23.59
CA ALA A 68 -7.90 39.81 23.87
C ALA A 68 -8.50 38.40 23.72
N SER A 69 -9.74 38.19 24.19
CA SER A 69 -10.46 36.92 24.04
C SER A 69 -10.78 36.63 22.57
N GLN A 70 -11.25 37.63 21.82
CA GLN A 70 -11.56 37.51 20.40
C GLN A 70 -10.32 37.18 19.56
N ARG A 71 -9.17 37.79 19.86
CA ARG A 71 -7.88 37.45 19.23
C ARG A 71 -7.43 36.03 19.55
N LYS A 72 -7.66 35.55 20.78
CA LYS A 72 -7.37 34.15 21.15
C LYS A 72 -8.30 33.18 20.43
N ALA A 73 -9.59 33.47 20.37
CA ALA A 73 -10.58 32.65 19.68
C ALA A 73 -10.30 32.54 18.19
N SER A 74 -9.95 33.64 17.51
CA SER A 74 -9.56 33.61 16.10
C SER A 74 -8.26 32.82 15.88
N GLY A 75 -7.27 32.98 16.77
CA GLY A 75 -6.02 32.20 16.73
C GLY A 75 -6.24 30.70 16.91
N LEU A 76 -7.11 30.29 17.84
CA LEU A 76 -7.49 28.89 18.03
C LEU A 76 -8.29 28.35 16.85
N GLY A 77 -9.21 29.13 16.27
CA GLY A 77 -9.96 28.75 15.07
C GLY A 77 -9.06 28.50 13.86
N ALA A 78 -8.05 29.36 13.65
CA ALA A 78 -7.05 29.18 12.60
C ALA A 78 -6.23 27.88 12.81
N LYS A 79 -5.79 27.62 14.05
CA LYS A 79 -5.07 26.38 14.39
C LYS A 79 -5.93 25.13 14.20
N ALA A 80 -7.19 25.16 14.63
CA ALA A 80 -8.11 24.04 14.44
C ALA A 80 -8.32 23.72 12.96
N THR A 81 -8.43 24.75 12.11
CA THR A 81 -8.54 24.57 10.66
C THR A 81 -7.25 24.01 10.05
N ALA A 82 -6.09 24.48 10.50
CA ALA A 82 -4.79 23.95 10.06
C ALA A 82 -4.62 22.47 10.45
N LEU A 83 -4.89 22.12 11.70
CA LEU A 83 -4.84 20.73 12.19
C LEU A 83 -5.86 19.83 11.48
N GLY A 84 -7.06 20.35 11.18
CA GLY A 84 -8.05 19.63 10.39
C GLY A 84 -7.55 19.28 8.99
N ARG A 85 -6.88 20.22 8.31
CA ARG A 85 -6.26 19.97 7.00
C ARG A 85 -5.12 18.97 7.07
N GLU A 86 -4.30 19.06 8.11
CA GLU A 86 -3.19 18.13 8.33
C GLU A 86 -3.69 16.71 8.60
N LEU A 87 -4.74 16.55 9.41
CA LEU A 87 -5.37 15.24 9.64
C LEU A 87 -5.93 14.63 8.36
N GLU A 88 -6.61 15.41 7.52
CA GLU A 88 -7.13 14.90 6.26
C GLU A 88 -6.02 14.56 5.26
N ALA A 89 -4.93 15.33 5.23
CA ALA A 89 -3.74 14.99 4.45
C ALA A 89 -3.09 13.69 4.94
N LEU A 90 -2.94 13.54 6.26
CA LEU A 90 -2.33 12.35 6.87
C LEU A 90 -3.17 11.09 6.63
N LYS A 91 -4.50 11.18 6.70
CA LYS A 91 -5.41 10.09 6.32
C LYS A 91 -5.27 9.74 4.85
N ALA A 92 -5.25 10.72 3.95
CA ALA A 92 -5.09 10.48 2.53
C ALA A 92 -3.74 9.79 2.21
N ASP A 93 -2.67 10.15 2.92
CA ASP A 93 -1.37 9.52 2.76
C ASP A 93 -1.32 8.12 3.39
N GLN A 94 -2.01 7.90 4.51
CA GLN A 94 -2.18 6.56 5.10
C GLN A 94 -2.89 5.62 4.12
N GLU A 95 -3.97 6.06 3.47
CA GLU A 95 -4.70 5.27 2.46
C GLU A 95 -3.84 4.99 1.21
N LYS A 96 -3.03 5.96 0.76
CA LYS A 96 -2.09 5.73 -0.34
C LYS A 96 -1.01 4.72 0.04
N LEU A 97 -0.49 4.80 1.26
CA LEU A 97 0.55 3.91 1.75
C LEU A 97 0.01 2.49 1.94
N SER A 98 -1.20 2.34 2.48
CA SER A 98 -1.85 1.04 2.63
C SER A 98 -2.12 0.38 1.27
N ALA A 99 -2.62 1.15 0.29
CA ALA A 99 -2.84 0.67 -1.06
C ALA A 99 -1.54 0.25 -1.75
N LYS A 100 -0.46 1.04 -1.60
CA LYS A 100 0.86 0.68 -2.11
C LYS A 100 1.41 -0.58 -1.45
N LEU A 101 1.26 -0.72 -0.14
CA LEU A 101 1.72 -1.90 0.59
C LEU A 101 1.01 -3.15 0.05
N ALA A 102 -0.32 -3.12 -0.05
CA ALA A 102 -1.10 -4.24 -0.58
C ALA A 102 -0.70 -4.62 -2.02
N GLU A 103 -0.46 -3.62 -2.88
CA GLU A 103 0.01 -3.86 -4.25
C GLU A 103 1.42 -4.48 -4.26
N THR A 104 2.34 -3.98 -3.44
CA THR A 104 3.70 -4.55 -3.35
C THR A 104 3.71 -5.96 -2.79
N GLU A 105 2.85 -6.27 -1.82
CA GLU A 105 2.69 -7.62 -1.27
C GLU A 105 2.15 -8.59 -2.33
N LYS A 106 1.17 -8.15 -3.11
CA LYS A 106 0.65 -8.93 -4.24
C LYS A 106 1.72 -9.19 -5.30
N GLN A 107 2.45 -8.16 -5.72
CA GLN A 107 3.53 -8.28 -6.69
C GLN A 107 4.64 -9.22 -6.21
N LEU A 108 4.97 -9.16 -4.91
CA LEU A 108 5.94 -10.07 -4.31
C LEU A 108 5.43 -11.52 -4.35
N ALA A 109 4.18 -11.76 -3.98
CA ALA A 109 3.58 -13.10 -4.04
C ALA A 109 3.56 -13.67 -5.47
N ASP A 110 3.16 -12.87 -6.45
CA ASP A 110 3.12 -13.24 -7.86
C ASP A 110 4.54 -13.53 -8.41
N THR A 111 5.52 -12.71 -8.02
CA THR A 111 6.92 -12.91 -8.39
C THR A 111 7.49 -14.18 -7.78
N MET A 112 7.20 -14.46 -6.50
CA MET A 112 7.62 -15.71 -5.84
C MET A 112 6.98 -16.95 -6.46
N ALA A 113 5.69 -16.88 -6.83
CA ALA A 113 5.01 -17.97 -7.52
C ALA A 113 5.61 -18.22 -8.91
N THR A 114 5.87 -17.15 -9.65
CA THR A 114 6.52 -17.21 -10.97
C THR A 114 7.92 -17.80 -10.85
N LEU A 115 8.73 -17.33 -9.91
CA LEU A 115 10.08 -17.84 -9.68
C LEU A 115 10.07 -19.35 -9.41
N ARG A 116 9.21 -19.82 -8.49
CA ARG A 116 9.08 -21.26 -8.20
C ARG A 116 8.67 -22.08 -9.43
N SER A 117 7.73 -21.57 -10.22
CA SER A 117 7.30 -22.22 -11.46
C SER A 117 8.45 -22.29 -12.48
N THR A 118 9.19 -21.20 -12.66
CA THR A 118 10.33 -21.15 -13.59
C THR A 118 11.49 -22.04 -13.14
N GLU A 119 11.76 -22.13 -11.83
CA GLU A 119 12.78 -23.03 -11.29
C GLU A 119 12.39 -24.50 -11.47
N ALA A 120 11.11 -24.83 -11.26
CA ALA A 120 10.61 -26.19 -11.50
C ALA A 120 10.71 -26.56 -12.99
N ALA A 121 10.28 -25.68 -13.90
CA ALA A 121 10.38 -25.87 -15.34
C ALA A 121 11.85 -26.00 -15.80
N LYS A 122 12.75 -25.19 -15.24
CA LYS A 122 14.19 -25.28 -15.52
C LYS A 122 14.75 -26.65 -15.10
N ARG A 123 14.43 -27.12 -13.90
CA ARG A 123 14.90 -28.44 -13.41
C ARG A 123 14.37 -29.58 -14.28
N ASP A 124 13.11 -29.50 -14.72
CA ASP A 124 12.52 -30.52 -15.60
C ASP A 124 13.18 -30.53 -16.99
N LEU A 125 13.45 -29.35 -17.55
CA LEU A 125 14.20 -29.21 -18.81
C LEU A 125 15.64 -29.72 -18.68
N GLU A 126 16.33 -29.42 -17.58
CA GLU A 126 17.68 -29.93 -17.30
C GLU A 126 17.68 -31.46 -17.21
N ALA A 127 16.75 -32.04 -16.44
CA ALA A 127 16.62 -33.49 -16.31
C ALA A 127 16.26 -34.18 -17.64
N THR A 128 15.40 -33.56 -18.45
CA THR A 128 15.06 -34.05 -19.79
C THR A 128 16.26 -33.98 -20.71
N GLY A 129 17.02 -32.89 -20.67
CA GLY A 129 18.25 -32.72 -21.44
C GLY A 129 19.32 -33.75 -21.09
N GLU A 130 19.50 -34.06 -19.80
CA GLU A 130 20.40 -35.12 -19.34
C GLU A 130 19.96 -36.50 -19.85
N ARG A 131 18.69 -36.87 -19.69
CA ARG A 131 18.16 -38.14 -20.21
C ARG A 131 18.33 -38.29 -21.71
N GLN A 132 18.09 -37.22 -22.47
CA GLN A 132 18.29 -37.22 -23.92
C GLN A 132 19.77 -37.41 -24.27
N ARG A 133 20.68 -36.73 -23.57
CA ARG A 133 22.13 -36.88 -23.77
C ARG A 133 22.60 -38.30 -23.47
N ASP A 134 22.12 -38.90 -22.38
CA ASP A 134 22.45 -40.29 -22.01
C ASP A 134 21.92 -41.29 -23.04
N THR A 135 20.70 -41.06 -23.54
CA THR A 135 20.10 -41.86 -24.60
C THR A 135 20.91 -41.77 -25.89
N ILE A 136 21.30 -40.56 -26.31
CA ILE A 136 22.15 -40.35 -27.49
C ILE A 136 23.49 -41.06 -27.32
N THR A 137 24.17 -40.86 -26.20
CA THR A 137 25.46 -41.49 -25.90
C THR A 137 25.37 -43.02 -25.95
N THR A 138 24.30 -43.58 -25.39
CA THR A 138 24.04 -45.03 -25.43
C THR A 138 23.78 -45.52 -26.86
N CYS A 139 22.97 -44.79 -27.63
CA CYS A 139 22.69 -45.10 -29.02
C CYS A 139 23.95 -45.05 -29.89
N GLU A 140 24.81 -44.04 -29.71
CA GLU A 140 26.10 -43.92 -30.39
C GLU A 140 27.01 -45.10 -30.06
N GLY A 141 27.16 -45.44 -28.77
CA GLY A 141 27.96 -46.58 -28.34
C GLY A 141 27.46 -47.92 -28.89
N LYS A 142 26.13 -48.12 -28.93
CA LYS A 142 25.50 -49.31 -29.55
C LYS A 142 25.72 -49.34 -31.06
N ASN A 143 25.60 -48.20 -31.74
CA ASN A 143 25.83 -48.10 -33.19
C ASN A 143 27.28 -48.49 -33.55
N VAL A 144 28.26 -47.97 -32.80
CA VAL A 144 29.67 -48.34 -32.97
C VAL A 144 29.89 -49.86 -32.82
N LYS A 145 29.27 -50.48 -31.81
CA LYS A 145 29.35 -51.95 -31.61
C LYS A 145 28.70 -52.72 -32.76
N LEU A 146 27.51 -52.30 -33.21
CA LEU A 146 26.81 -52.91 -34.34
C LEU A 146 27.66 -52.85 -35.61
N TYR A 147 28.28 -51.70 -35.91
CA TYR A 147 29.18 -51.53 -37.05
C TYR A 147 30.40 -52.46 -36.96
N ARG A 148 31.00 -52.57 -35.77
CA ARG A 148 32.11 -53.48 -35.51
C ARG A 148 31.71 -54.94 -35.75
N TYR A 149 30.61 -55.41 -35.15
CA TYR A 149 30.14 -56.79 -35.32
C TYR A 149 29.78 -57.10 -36.77
N GLY A 150 29.17 -56.15 -37.49
CA GLY A 150 28.90 -56.30 -38.92
C GLY A 150 30.19 -56.45 -39.74
N THR A 151 31.23 -55.68 -39.42
CA THR A 151 32.54 -55.78 -40.09
C THR A 151 33.25 -57.09 -39.77
N GLU A 152 33.25 -57.52 -38.51
CA GLU A 152 33.80 -58.81 -38.07
C GLU A 152 33.11 -59.99 -38.78
N LEU A 153 31.78 -59.95 -38.91
CA LEU A 153 31.00 -60.96 -39.61
C LEU A 153 31.35 -61.03 -41.11
N LEU A 154 31.49 -59.88 -41.78
CA LEU A 154 31.90 -59.81 -43.18
C LEU A 154 33.32 -60.36 -43.39
N GLN A 155 34.26 -60.04 -42.49
CA GLN A 155 35.63 -60.59 -42.52
C GLN A 155 35.63 -62.11 -42.31
N ALA A 156 34.86 -62.62 -41.36
CA ALA A 156 34.73 -64.06 -41.12
C ALA A 156 34.14 -64.79 -42.34
N TYR A 157 33.20 -64.16 -43.05
CA TYR A 157 32.64 -64.69 -44.29
C TYR A 157 33.66 -64.70 -45.44
N GLN A 158 34.42 -63.61 -45.62
CA GLN A 158 35.50 -63.53 -46.63
C GLN A 158 36.60 -64.55 -46.36
N GLY A 159 37.02 -64.73 -45.11
CA GLY A 159 38.00 -65.74 -44.69
C GLY A 159 37.54 -67.17 -44.99
N LYS A 160 36.23 -67.45 -44.83
CA LYS A 160 35.63 -68.71 -45.30
C LYS A 160 35.75 -68.84 -46.82
N GLY A 161 35.51 -67.81 -47.63
CA GLY A 161 35.67 -67.88 -49.08
C GLY A 161 37.06 -68.38 -49.52
N CYS A 162 38.12 -67.94 -48.83
CA CYS A 162 39.49 -68.37 -49.12
C CYS A 162 39.85 -69.76 -48.56
N ALA A 163 39.36 -70.14 -47.38
CA ALA A 163 39.69 -71.43 -46.74
C ALA A 163 38.70 -72.57 -47.10
N SER A 164 37.46 -72.24 -47.45
CA SER A 164 36.38 -73.20 -47.66
C SER A 164 36.49 -73.95 -48.98
N SER A 165 37.20 -73.42 -49.99
CA SER A 165 37.45 -74.15 -51.24
C SER A 165 38.30 -75.42 -51.03
N LEU A 166 39.00 -75.54 -49.89
CA LEU A 166 39.76 -76.74 -49.50
C LEU A 166 39.02 -77.65 -48.51
N LEU A 167 37.96 -77.18 -47.83
CA LEU A 167 37.28 -77.89 -46.72
C LEU A 167 35.81 -78.29 -47.01
N GLN A 168 35.24 -77.94 -48.17
CA GLN A 168 33.84 -78.20 -48.53
C GLN A 168 33.50 -79.69 -48.75
N SER A 169 34.46 -80.59 -48.55
CA SER A 169 34.44 -82.00 -48.94
C SER A 169 34.42 -83.00 -47.77
N GLU A 170 33.95 -82.62 -46.56
CA GLU A 170 33.76 -83.59 -45.46
C GLU A 170 32.28 -84.05 -45.31
N PRO A 171 31.92 -85.24 -45.85
CA PRO A 171 30.54 -85.72 -45.85
C PRO A 171 30.07 -86.49 -44.58
N LEU A 172 30.91 -86.73 -43.56
CA LEU A 172 30.61 -87.76 -42.54
C LEU A 172 30.38 -87.29 -41.08
N THR A 173 30.92 -86.15 -40.61
CA THR A 173 30.91 -85.82 -39.16
C THR A 173 30.02 -84.64 -38.76
N GLY A 174 29.62 -83.76 -39.71
CA GLY A 174 28.74 -82.62 -39.43
C GLY A 174 29.30 -81.53 -38.50
N LEU A 175 30.51 -81.70 -37.94
CA LEU A 175 31.13 -80.81 -36.95
C LEU A 175 31.25 -79.37 -37.47
N LYS A 176 31.66 -79.20 -38.73
CA LYS A 176 31.75 -77.88 -39.37
C LYS A 176 30.41 -77.18 -39.49
N ARG A 177 29.30 -77.91 -39.66
CA ARG A 177 27.96 -77.32 -39.70
C ARG A 177 27.60 -76.72 -38.34
N VAL A 178 27.87 -77.46 -37.26
CA VAL A 178 27.63 -77.02 -35.88
C VAL A 178 28.49 -75.80 -35.52
N GLU A 179 29.77 -75.76 -35.94
CA GLU A 179 30.62 -74.57 -35.75
C GLU A 179 30.06 -73.32 -36.44
N ILE A 180 29.48 -73.47 -37.63
CA ILE A 180 28.85 -72.35 -38.35
C ILE A 180 27.54 -71.93 -37.68
N GLU A 181 26.71 -72.88 -37.27
CA GLU A 181 25.47 -72.63 -36.53
C GLU A 181 25.77 -71.87 -35.23
N ASN A 182 26.74 -72.32 -34.44
CA ASN A 182 27.19 -71.63 -33.21
C ASN A 182 27.69 -70.21 -33.49
N LEU A 183 28.49 -70.02 -34.55
CA LEU A 183 28.97 -68.69 -34.92
C LEU A 183 27.83 -67.74 -35.30
N VAL A 184 26.82 -68.24 -36.03
CA VAL A 184 25.65 -67.44 -36.42
C VAL A 184 24.83 -67.06 -35.20
N GLU A 185 24.59 -68.00 -34.27
CA GLU A 185 23.89 -67.74 -33.02
C GLU A 185 24.67 -66.74 -32.14
N ASP A 186 25.99 -66.89 -31.99
CA ASP A 186 26.83 -65.93 -31.25
C ASP A 186 26.71 -64.49 -31.80
N TYR A 187 26.69 -64.32 -33.13
CA TYR A 187 26.52 -63.00 -33.74
C TYR A 187 25.08 -62.50 -33.67
N ARG A 188 24.07 -63.39 -33.71
CA ARG A 188 22.68 -63.01 -33.45
C ARG A 188 22.52 -62.45 -32.04
N ASP A 189 23.04 -63.15 -31.04
CA ASP A 189 23.00 -62.71 -29.64
C ASP A 189 23.70 -61.35 -29.46
N LYS A 190 24.89 -61.18 -30.05
CA LYS A 190 25.62 -59.90 -30.03
C LYS A 190 24.86 -58.76 -30.68
N LEU A 191 24.16 -59.00 -31.79
CA LEU A 191 23.37 -57.98 -32.49
C LEU A 191 22.09 -57.64 -31.71
N ASP A 192 21.42 -58.65 -31.16
CA ASP A 192 20.19 -58.48 -30.38
C ASP A 192 20.44 -57.71 -29.08
N GLU A 193 21.57 -57.93 -28.40
CA GLU A 193 21.97 -57.19 -27.20
C GLU A 193 22.15 -55.67 -27.48
N GLN A 194 22.63 -55.32 -28.68
CA GLN A 194 22.87 -53.92 -29.05
C GLN A 194 21.66 -53.24 -29.69
N LYS A 195 20.55 -53.96 -29.88
CA LYS A 195 19.30 -53.35 -30.37
C LYS A 195 18.80 -52.31 -29.37
N VAL A 196 18.36 -51.16 -29.88
CA VAL A 196 17.72 -50.12 -29.07
C VAL A 196 16.21 -50.38 -29.09
N ALA A 197 15.59 -50.51 -27.93
CA ALA A 197 14.14 -50.59 -27.84
C ALA A 197 13.53 -49.21 -28.18
N PRO A 198 12.41 -49.14 -28.92
CA PRO A 198 11.78 -47.87 -29.24
C PRO A 198 11.30 -47.20 -27.94
N SER A 199 11.75 -45.96 -27.71
CA SER A 199 11.25 -45.14 -26.61
C SER A 199 9.75 -44.91 -26.79
N ARG A 200 8.97 -45.17 -25.73
CA ARG A 200 7.50 -45.02 -25.73
C ARG A 200 6.99 -43.63 -26.13
N GLU A 201 7.82 -42.60 -26.03
CA GLU A 201 7.49 -41.22 -26.43
C GLU A 201 7.28 -41.06 -27.95
N GLY A 202 7.92 -41.87 -28.80
CA GLY A 202 7.74 -41.79 -30.25
C GLY A 202 6.40 -42.36 -30.76
N LEU A 203 5.72 -43.16 -29.94
CA LEU A 203 4.46 -43.83 -30.31
C LEU A 203 3.21 -42.99 -29.99
N ALA A 204 3.34 -41.94 -29.18
CA ALA A 204 2.22 -41.04 -28.82
C ALA A 204 2.07 -39.84 -29.78
N SER A 205 3.00 -39.65 -30.71
CA SER A 205 3.06 -38.49 -31.62
C SER A 205 2.49 -38.76 -33.03
N ALA A 206 1.87 -39.91 -33.30
CA ALA A 206 1.22 -40.16 -34.58
C ALA A 206 -0.24 -39.65 -34.53
N PRO A 207 -0.59 -38.48 -35.10
CA PRO A 207 -1.98 -38.11 -35.26
C PRO A 207 -2.64 -39.10 -36.21
N GLY A 208 -3.69 -39.76 -35.73
CA GLY A 208 -4.58 -40.58 -36.54
C GLY A 208 -5.11 -39.76 -37.70
N LYS A 209 -4.94 -40.29 -38.92
CA LYS A 209 -5.73 -39.89 -40.07
C LYS A 209 -7.14 -40.47 -39.95
#